data_AF-A0A937U7W3-F1
#
_entry.id   AF-A0A937U7W3-F1
#
_cell.length_a   1.000
_cell.length_b   1.000
_cell.length_c   1.000
_cell.angle_alpha   90.00
_cell.angle_beta   90.00
_cell.angle_gamma   90.00
#
_symmetry.space_group_name_H-M   'P 1'
#
loop_
_entity.id
_entity.type
_entity.pdbx_description
1 polymer ?
#
loop_
_entity_poly.entity_id
_entity_poly.type
_entity_poly.pdbx_seq_one_letter_code
_entity_poly.pdbx_strand_id
1 'polypeptide(L)'
;MKNVVESMLSSYEMRIQSIGAIFDTTHNLLQSFQESFLDTRRERERINDQLRENLARNESLRKSDFDNMMHEILAVQDRREEQVRNLLNGYLDGQQKMASSLRSNLAKIKEALAKGETQRVKEVQTTIKEVLAEQEKIKQEVVLRLNEFQEGQHEMTVRLKELLAKGSELRLRDLKRMLVEFTAQRKERTARRIERKKEVRDMLGGFRDQRLENAEGWEAMQEKMAQKRADSHIEVGVGV
;
A
#
# COMPACT_ATOMS: atom_id res chain seq x y z
N MET A 1 1.67 -15.36 40.33
CA MET A 1 2.10 -14.47 39.23
C MET A 1 2.94 -15.18 38.17
N LYS A 2 3.95 -16.00 38.53
CA LYS A 2 4.80 -16.74 37.56
C LYS A 2 4.02 -17.50 36.47
N ASN A 3 3.06 -18.34 36.85
CA ASN A 3 2.26 -19.13 35.91
C ASN A 3 1.43 -18.27 34.92
N VAL A 4 0.98 -17.08 35.35
CA VAL A 4 0.21 -16.16 34.48
C VAL A 4 1.13 -15.58 33.40
N VAL A 5 2.33 -15.12 33.79
CA VAL A 5 3.33 -14.56 32.87
C VAL A 5 3.82 -15.62 31.89
N GLU A 6 4.08 -16.84 32.36
CA GLU A 6 4.47 -17.97 31.50
C GLU A 6 3.37 -18.29 30.47
N SER A 7 2.10 -18.35 30.88
CA SER A 7 0.99 -18.59 29.94
C SER A 7 0.86 -17.48 28.89
N MET A 8 1.09 -16.22 29.28
CA MET A 8 1.08 -15.09 28.34
C MET A 8 2.22 -15.20 27.34
N LEU A 9 3.44 -15.50 27.81
CA LEU A 9 4.61 -15.67 26.95
C LEU A 9 4.42 -16.82 25.95
N SER A 10 3.90 -17.97 26.38
CA SER A 10 3.57 -19.09 25.49
C SER A 10 2.50 -18.71 24.47
N SER A 11 1.49 -17.93 24.86
CA SER A 11 0.47 -17.41 23.93
C SER A 11 1.07 -16.51 22.86
N TYR A 12 1.97 -15.60 23.23
CA TYR A 12 2.69 -14.76 22.25
C TYR A 12 3.61 -15.57 21.34
N GLU A 13 4.30 -16.56 21.87
CA GLU A 13 5.18 -17.43 21.10
C GLU A 13 4.41 -18.25 20.06
N MET A 14 3.26 -18.82 20.44
CA MET A 14 2.34 -19.47 19.50
C MET A 14 1.82 -18.50 18.43
N ARG A 15 1.47 -17.27 18.81
CA ARG A 15 1.05 -16.24 17.84
C ARG A 15 2.16 -15.88 16.86
N ILE A 16 3.40 -15.74 17.32
CA ILE A 16 4.55 -15.47 16.44
C ILE A 16 4.83 -16.65 15.49
N GLN A 17 4.69 -17.89 15.97
CA GLN A 17 4.80 -19.07 15.12
C GLN A 17 3.69 -19.12 14.06
N SER A 18 2.45 -18.86 14.47
CA SER A 18 1.30 -18.76 13.59
C SER A 18 1.50 -17.66 12.52
N ILE A 19 2.02 -16.50 12.92
CA ILE A 19 2.41 -15.42 11.99
C ILE A 19 3.46 -15.90 10.98
N GLY A 20 4.46 -16.67 11.43
CA GLY A 20 5.46 -17.29 10.54
C GLY A 20 4.81 -18.16 9.46
N ALA A 21 3.92 -19.08 9.87
CA ALA A 21 3.21 -19.96 8.93
C ALA A 21 2.29 -19.18 7.97
N ILE A 22 1.66 -18.10 8.45
CA ILE A 22 0.87 -17.19 7.60
C ILE A 22 1.77 -16.53 6.56
N PHE A 23 3.00 -16.13 6.90
CA PHE A 23 3.93 -15.55 5.94
C PHE A 23 4.40 -16.55 4.90
N ASP A 24 4.71 -17.79 5.29
CA ASP A 24 5.07 -18.83 4.33
C ASP A 24 3.91 -19.09 3.34
N THR A 25 2.68 -19.15 3.87
CA THR A 25 1.46 -19.27 3.04
C THR A 25 1.28 -18.05 2.12
N THR A 26 1.53 -16.85 2.63
CA THR A 26 1.44 -15.60 1.87
C THR A 26 2.50 -15.54 0.77
N HIS A 27 3.70 -16.05 1.03
CA HIS A 27 4.76 -16.16 0.03
C HIS A 27 4.33 -17.10 -1.11
N ASN A 28 3.74 -18.25 -0.79
CA ASN A 28 3.23 -19.17 -1.80
C ASN A 28 2.08 -18.56 -2.61
N LEU A 29 1.14 -17.87 -1.94
CA LEU A 29 0.06 -17.15 -2.63
C LEU A 29 0.59 -16.04 -3.55
N LEU A 30 1.58 -15.29 -3.10
CA LEU A 30 2.21 -14.25 -3.92
C LEU A 30 2.99 -14.85 -5.09
N GLN A 31 3.58 -16.03 -4.93
CA GLN A 31 4.20 -16.75 -6.04
C GLN A 31 3.15 -17.21 -7.06
N SER A 32 2.03 -17.80 -6.63
CA SER A 32 0.93 -18.13 -7.56
C SER A 32 0.34 -16.88 -8.23
N PHE A 33 0.39 -15.74 -7.54
CA PHE A 33 -0.03 -14.47 -8.10
C PHE A 33 0.96 -13.97 -9.17
N GLN A 34 2.27 -14.19 -8.98
CA GLN A 34 3.26 -13.94 -10.02
C GLN A 34 3.05 -14.83 -11.25
N GLU A 35 2.63 -16.08 -11.08
CA GLU A 35 2.24 -16.95 -12.19
C GLU A 35 1.03 -16.40 -12.95
N SER A 36 0.03 -15.86 -12.24
CA SER A 36 -1.13 -15.21 -12.88
C SER A 36 -0.77 -14.01 -13.77
N PHE A 37 0.34 -13.32 -13.47
CA PHE A 37 0.87 -12.27 -14.36
C PHE A 37 1.40 -12.84 -15.67
N LEU A 38 2.04 -14.01 -15.63
CA LEU A 38 2.51 -14.68 -16.84
C LEU A 38 1.34 -15.09 -17.72
N ASP A 39 0.25 -15.58 -17.14
CA ASP A 39 -0.95 -15.94 -17.91
C ASP A 39 -1.62 -14.72 -18.53
N THR A 40 -1.75 -13.63 -17.77
CA THR A 40 -2.28 -12.36 -18.28
C THR A 40 -1.42 -11.80 -19.41
N ARG A 41 -0.09 -11.89 -19.27
CA ARG A 41 0.87 -11.48 -20.29
C ARG A 41 0.75 -12.33 -21.56
N ARG A 42 0.67 -13.65 -21.44
CA ARG A 42 0.49 -14.57 -22.57
C ARG A 42 -0.82 -14.29 -23.32
N GLU A 43 -1.91 -14.07 -22.59
CA GLU A 43 -3.19 -13.71 -23.20
C GLU A 43 -3.09 -12.39 -23.97
N ARG A 44 -2.43 -11.37 -23.40
CA ARG A 44 -2.19 -10.10 -24.08
C ARG A 44 -1.34 -10.27 -25.34
N GLU A 45 -0.26 -11.04 -25.28
CA GLU A 45 0.61 -11.35 -26.42
C GLU A 45 -0.18 -12.03 -27.54
N ARG A 46 -0.99 -13.05 -27.19
CA ARG A 46 -1.89 -13.73 -28.12
C ARG A 46 -2.88 -12.77 -28.80
N ILE A 47 -3.54 -11.90 -28.04
CA ILE A 47 -4.48 -10.92 -28.61
C ILE A 47 -3.76 -9.95 -29.54
N ASN A 48 -2.56 -9.49 -29.17
CA ASN A 48 -1.77 -8.60 -30.01
C ASN A 48 -1.34 -9.27 -31.31
N ASP A 49 -0.93 -10.54 -31.28
CA ASP A 49 -0.61 -11.28 -32.49
C ASP A 49 -1.82 -11.40 -33.43
N GLN A 50 -3.00 -11.68 -32.88
CA GLN A 50 -4.23 -11.74 -33.66
C GLN A 50 -4.61 -10.38 -34.27
N LEU A 51 -4.47 -9.29 -33.50
CA LEU A 51 -4.70 -7.93 -34.00
C LEU A 51 -3.72 -7.57 -35.13
N ARG A 52 -2.45 -7.93 -34.96
CA ARG A 52 -1.39 -7.74 -35.96
C ARG A 52 -1.70 -8.49 -37.25
N GLU A 53 -2.14 -9.74 -37.16
CA GLU A 53 -2.53 -10.55 -38.31
C GLU A 53 -3.76 -9.99 -39.01
N ASN A 54 -4.79 -9.59 -38.27
CA ASN A 54 -6.01 -9.02 -38.85
C ASN A 54 -5.72 -7.71 -39.61
N LEU A 55 -4.94 -6.81 -39.02
CA LEU A 55 -4.57 -5.55 -39.68
C LEU A 55 -3.68 -5.76 -40.91
N ALA A 56 -2.77 -6.73 -40.88
CA ALA A 56 -1.95 -7.08 -42.03
C ALA A 56 -2.79 -7.72 -43.15
N ARG A 57 -3.74 -8.60 -42.81
CA ARG A 57 -4.65 -9.26 -43.76
C ARG A 57 -5.60 -8.26 -44.42
N ASN A 58 -6.07 -7.26 -43.68
CA ASN A 58 -6.91 -6.19 -44.21
C ASN A 58 -6.11 -5.13 -45.00
N GLU A 59 -4.84 -5.42 -45.34
CA GLU A 59 -3.89 -4.51 -46.02
C GLU A 59 -3.79 -3.11 -45.36
N SER A 60 -4.16 -3.04 -44.08
CA SER A 60 -4.38 -1.78 -43.37
C SER A 60 -3.13 -1.29 -42.64
N LEU A 61 -2.18 -2.18 -42.38
CA LEU A 61 -0.94 -1.86 -41.67
C LEU A 61 0.14 -2.93 -41.90
N ARG A 62 1.38 -2.51 -42.16
CA ARG A 62 2.53 -3.43 -42.17
C ARG A 62 2.83 -3.91 -40.74
N LYS A 63 3.26 -5.16 -40.59
CA LYS A 63 3.59 -5.74 -39.27
C LYS A 63 4.62 -4.88 -38.51
N SER A 64 5.63 -4.35 -39.19
CA SER A 64 6.63 -3.46 -38.58
C SER A 64 6.02 -2.17 -38.02
N ASP A 65 5.06 -1.57 -38.73
CA ASP A 65 4.40 -0.34 -38.30
C ASP A 65 3.50 -0.62 -37.08
N PHE A 66 2.86 -1.79 -37.03
CA PHE A 66 2.14 -2.27 -35.84
C PHE A 66 3.07 -2.45 -34.65
N ASP A 67 4.17 -3.17 -34.83
CA ASP A 67 5.12 -3.49 -33.77
C ASP A 67 5.70 -2.19 -33.17
N ASN A 68 6.05 -1.22 -34.01
CA ASN A 68 6.50 0.11 -33.58
C ASN A 68 5.43 0.85 -32.76
N MET A 69 4.16 0.82 -33.18
CA MET A 69 3.07 1.47 -32.44
C MET A 69 2.80 0.81 -31.09
N MET A 70 2.89 -0.51 -31.02
CA MET A 70 2.62 -1.27 -29.78
C MET A 70 3.81 -1.26 -28.83
N HIS A 71 5.03 -1.09 -29.33
CA HIS A 71 6.27 -1.17 -28.56
C HIS A 71 6.25 -0.26 -27.33
N GLU A 72 5.89 1.01 -27.49
CA GLU A 72 5.86 1.96 -26.36
C GLU A 72 4.89 1.51 -25.26
N ILE A 73 3.71 1.04 -25.65
CA ILE A 73 2.67 0.63 -24.69
C ILE A 73 3.07 -0.64 -23.97
N LEU A 74 3.62 -1.62 -24.70
CA LEU A 74 4.11 -2.87 -24.12
C LEU A 74 5.30 -2.63 -23.19
N ALA A 75 6.27 -1.83 -23.61
CA ALA A 75 7.42 -1.48 -22.77
C ALA A 75 6.99 -0.81 -21.46
N VAL A 76 5.96 0.03 -21.51
CA VAL A 76 5.42 0.68 -20.31
C VAL A 76 4.66 -0.32 -19.42
N GLN A 77 3.98 -1.32 -19.98
CA GLN A 77 3.36 -2.39 -19.20
C GLN A 77 4.41 -3.28 -18.54
N ASP A 78 5.45 -3.67 -19.26
CA ASP A 78 6.53 -4.51 -18.75
C ASP A 78 7.28 -3.81 -17.61
N ARG A 79 7.56 -2.50 -17.74
CA ARG A 79 8.13 -1.71 -16.64
C ARG A 79 7.23 -1.69 -15.41
N ARG A 80 5.91 -1.64 -15.58
CA ARG A 80 4.96 -1.66 -14.46
C ARG A 80 4.90 -3.03 -13.80
N GLU A 81 4.86 -4.09 -14.58
CA GLU A 81 4.90 -5.47 -14.08
C GLU A 81 6.16 -5.67 -13.23
N GLU A 82 7.31 -5.21 -13.72
CA GLU A 82 8.58 -5.28 -13.01
C GLU A 82 8.57 -4.44 -11.72
N GLN A 83 7.98 -3.24 -11.74
CA GLN A 83 7.80 -2.43 -10.52
C GLN A 83 6.94 -3.14 -9.48
N VAL A 84 5.83 -3.77 -9.90
CA VAL A 84 4.96 -4.53 -9.02
C VAL A 84 5.67 -5.77 -8.47
N ARG A 85 6.43 -6.50 -9.30
CA ARG A 85 7.23 -7.64 -8.86
C ARG A 85 8.24 -7.23 -7.80
N ASN A 86 8.98 -6.14 -8.03
CA ASN A 86 9.95 -5.61 -7.07
C ASN A 86 9.29 -5.15 -5.77
N LEU A 87 8.11 -4.51 -5.85
CA LEU A 87 7.32 -4.12 -4.68
C LEU A 87 6.90 -5.33 -3.84
N LEU A 88 6.40 -6.40 -4.49
CA LEU A 88 6.01 -7.64 -3.83
C LEU A 88 7.20 -8.34 -3.16
N ASN A 89 8.33 -8.42 -3.87
CA ASN A 89 9.56 -9.02 -3.32
C ASN A 89 10.07 -8.23 -2.12
N GLY A 90 10.07 -6.90 -2.21
CA GLY A 90 10.44 -6.02 -1.09
C GLY A 90 9.49 -6.16 0.11
N TYR A 91 8.19 -6.31 -0.15
CA TYR A 91 7.21 -6.57 0.91
C TYR A 91 7.48 -7.89 1.62
N LEU A 92 7.73 -8.96 0.89
CA LEU A 92 8.04 -10.28 1.43
C LEU A 92 9.32 -10.30 2.27
N ASP A 93 10.40 -9.71 1.77
CA ASP A 93 11.64 -9.52 2.53
C ASP A 93 11.40 -8.70 3.81
N GLY A 94 10.57 -7.65 3.70
CA GLY A 94 10.10 -6.86 4.83
C GLY A 94 9.34 -7.67 5.88
N GLN A 95 8.45 -8.59 5.46
CA GLN A 95 7.72 -9.48 6.37
C GLN A 95 8.69 -10.42 7.12
N GLN A 96 9.67 -11.00 6.40
CA GLN A 96 10.65 -11.90 6.99
C GLN A 96 11.54 -11.20 8.03
N LYS A 97 11.98 -9.97 7.72
CA LYS A 97 12.73 -9.10 8.64
C LYS A 97 11.89 -8.73 9.86
N MET A 98 10.61 -8.39 9.69
CA MET A 98 9.71 -8.13 10.81
C MET A 98 9.59 -9.36 11.71
N ALA A 99 9.30 -10.54 11.15
CA ALA A 99 9.14 -11.77 11.93
C ALA A 99 10.38 -12.05 12.79
N SER A 100 11.57 -11.86 12.22
CA SER A 100 12.85 -12.00 12.92
C SER A 100 13.01 -10.96 14.05
N SER A 101 12.64 -9.70 13.78
CA SER A 101 12.66 -8.62 14.78
C SER A 101 11.70 -8.90 15.95
N LEU A 102 10.48 -9.36 15.65
CA LEU A 102 9.49 -9.73 16.67
C LEU A 102 9.97 -10.89 17.55
N ARG A 103 10.58 -11.93 16.96
CA ARG A 103 11.20 -13.03 17.72
C ARG A 103 12.32 -12.54 18.65
N SER A 104 13.21 -11.68 18.13
CA SER A 104 14.29 -11.09 18.94
C SER A 104 13.75 -10.25 20.09
N ASN A 105 12.75 -9.40 19.82
CA ASN A 105 12.13 -8.54 20.82
C ASN A 105 11.39 -9.36 21.90
N LEU A 106 10.74 -10.46 21.52
CA LEU A 106 10.10 -11.35 22.49
C LEU A 106 11.15 -12.02 23.41
N ALA A 107 12.29 -12.44 22.88
CA ALA A 107 13.39 -12.98 23.69
C ALA A 107 13.91 -11.93 24.70
N LYS A 108 14.07 -10.68 24.27
CA LYS A 108 14.44 -9.57 25.17
C LYS A 108 13.41 -9.29 26.26
N ILE A 109 12.11 -9.39 25.94
CA ILE A 109 11.04 -9.27 26.94
C ILE A 109 11.14 -10.39 27.98
N LYS A 110 11.34 -11.64 27.54
CA LYS A 110 11.53 -12.79 28.44
C LYS A 110 12.69 -12.56 29.40
N GLU A 111 13.84 -12.11 28.89
CA GLU A 111 15.02 -11.80 29.69
C GLU A 111 14.78 -10.65 30.68
N ALA A 112 14.23 -9.53 30.22
CA ALA A 112 13.93 -8.37 31.06
C ALA A 112 12.93 -8.71 32.18
N LEU A 113 11.91 -9.52 31.87
CA LEU A 113 10.95 -10.01 32.88
C LEU A 113 11.63 -10.90 33.92
N ALA A 114 12.53 -11.78 33.52
CA ALA A 114 13.28 -12.64 34.44
C ALA A 114 14.17 -11.81 35.39
N LYS A 115 14.66 -10.65 34.95
CA LYS A 115 15.45 -9.69 35.73
C LYS A 115 14.62 -8.67 36.51
N GLY A 116 13.30 -8.62 36.32
CA GLY A 116 12.42 -7.62 36.94
C GLY A 116 12.51 -6.21 36.34
N GLU A 117 13.08 -6.07 35.13
CA GLU A 117 13.33 -4.79 34.45
C GLU A 117 12.07 -4.27 33.73
N THR A 118 11.09 -3.80 34.50
CA THR A 118 9.78 -3.37 33.96
C THR A 118 9.86 -2.22 32.93
N GLN A 119 10.82 -1.30 33.10
CA GLN A 119 11.03 -0.21 32.15
C GLN A 119 11.50 -0.73 30.79
N ARG A 120 12.41 -1.71 30.77
CA ARG A 120 12.90 -2.33 29.54
C ARG A 120 11.79 -3.05 28.78
N VAL A 121 10.87 -3.68 29.49
CA VAL A 121 9.68 -4.31 28.88
C VAL A 121 8.81 -3.27 28.15
N LYS A 122 8.59 -2.09 28.75
CA LYS A 122 7.81 -1.01 28.13
C LYS A 122 8.48 -0.50 26.85
N GLU A 123 9.80 -0.31 26.86
CA GLU A 123 10.55 0.11 25.68
C GLU A 123 10.38 -0.88 24.52
N VAL A 124 10.55 -2.18 24.78
CA VAL A 124 10.40 -3.21 23.74
C VAL A 124 8.95 -3.28 23.22
N GLN A 125 7.95 -3.09 24.09
CA GLN A 125 6.55 -2.99 23.67
C GLN A 125 6.31 -1.81 22.74
N THR A 126 6.92 -0.65 22.99
CA THR A 126 6.85 0.52 22.09
C THR A 126 7.45 0.19 20.72
N THR A 127 8.64 -0.44 20.68
CA THR A 127 9.26 -0.86 19.42
C THR A 127 8.37 -1.85 18.64
N ILE A 128 7.71 -2.79 19.31
CA ILE A 128 6.78 -3.72 18.65
C ILE A 128 5.61 -2.96 18.01
N LYS A 129 5.03 -1.98 18.70
CA LYS A 129 3.93 -1.16 18.17
C LYS A 129 4.36 -0.39 16.92
N GLU A 130 5.54 0.21 16.94
CA GLU A 130 6.10 0.95 15.79
C GLU A 130 6.31 0.04 14.59
N VAL A 131 6.89 -1.15 14.79
CA VAL A 131 7.09 -2.14 13.73
C VAL A 131 5.75 -2.56 13.10
N LEU A 132 4.73 -2.83 13.92
CA LEU A 132 3.41 -3.20 13.42
C LEU A 132 2.72 -2.06 12.65
N ALA A 133 2.88 -0.82 13.10
CA ALA A 133 2.30 0.35 12.45
C ALA A 133 2.92 0.59 11.06
N GLU A 134 4.24 0.52 10.93
CA GLU A 134 4.91 0.67 9.63
C GLU A 134 4.51 -0.46 8.67
N GLN A 135 4.31 -1.66 9.19
CA GLN A 135 3.94 -2.83 8.40
C GLN A 135 2.52 -2.75 7.84
N GLU A 136 1.57 -2.22 8.61
CA GLU A 136 0.23 -1.95 8.10
C GLU A 136 0.26 -0.88 7.00
N LYS A 137 1.09 0.17 7.15
CA LYS A 137 1.27 1.20 6.13
C LYS A 137 1.86 0.64 4.83
N ILE A 138 2.91 -0.18 4.91
CA ILE A 138 3.49 -0.84 3.73
C ILE A 138 2.45 -1.75 3.06
N LYS A 139 1.72 -2.55 3.84
CA LYS A 139 0.66 -3.43 3.33
C LYS A 139 -0.39 -2.63 2.55
N GLN A 140 -0.86 -1.50 3.10
CA GLN A 140 -1.83 -0.63 2.42
C GLN A 140 -1.28 -0.08 1.10
N GLU A 141 -0.01 0.31 1.06
CA GLU A 141 0.64 0.74 -0.18
C GLU A 141 0.70 -0.38 -1.22
N VAL A 142 1.11 -1.59 -0.81
CA VAL A 142 1.18 -2.76 -1.70
C VAL A 142 -0.20 -3.08 -2.28
N VAL A 143 -1.22 -3.20 -1.44
CA VAL A 143 -2.61 -3.48 -1.88
C VAL A 143 -3.08 -2.43 -2.88
N LEU A 144 -2.85 -1.15 -2.59
CA LEU A 144 -3.21 -0.08 -3.50
C LEU A 144 -2.51 -0.27 -4.86
N ARG A 145 -1.19 -0.42 -4.90
CA ARG A 145 -0.42 -0.59 -6.15
C ARG A 145 -0.84 -1.82 -6.96
N LEU A 146 -1.18 -2.91 -6.29
CA LEU A 146 -1.67 -4.13 -6.93
C LEU A 146 -3.01 -3.92 -7.61
N ASN A 147 -3.97 -3.32 -6.90
CA ASN A 147 -5.28 -3.01 -7.47
C ASN A 147 -5.14 -2.10 -8.69
N GLU A 148 -4.29 -1.06 -8.60
CA GLU A 148 -4.02 -0.15 -9.72
C GLU A 148 -3.46 -0.87 -10.95
N PHE A 149 -2.58 -1.84 -10.72
CA PHE A 149 -1.99 -2.62 -11.80
C PHE A 149 -3.02 -3.56 -12.43
N GLN A 150 -3.80 -4.28 -11.62
CA GLN A 150 -4.84 -5.20 -12.08
C GLN A 150 -5.92 -4.48 -12.89
N GLU A 151 -6.42 -3.34 -12.40
CA GLU A 151 -7.37 -2.50 -13.13
C GLU A 151 -6.80 -2.09 -14.50
N GLY A 152 -5.53 -1.67 -14.53
CA GLY A 152 -4.85 -1.26 -15.75
C GLY A 152 -4.63 -2.41 -16.76
N GLN A 153 -4.33 -3.62 -16.29
CA GLN A 153 -4.22 -4.81 -17.15
C GLN A 153 -5.58 -5.24 -17.68
N HIS A 154 -6.61 -5.23 -16.81
CA HIS A 154 -7.97 -5.60 -17.18
C HIS A 154 -8.52 -4.65 -18.24
N GLU A 155 -8.44 -3.33 -18.02
CA GLU A 155 -8.90 -2.33 -18.98
C GLU A 155 -8.19 -2.46 -20.34
N MET A 156 -6.87 -2.65 -20.34
CA MET A 156 -6.12 -2.86 -21.58
C MET A 156 -6.63 -4.11 -22.32
N THR A 157 -6.77 -5.23 -21.59
CA THR A 157 -7.22 -6.49 -22.16
C THR A 157 -8.61 -6.37 -22.76
N VAL A 158 -9.54 -5.70 -22.06
CA VAL A 158 -10.90 -5.45 -22.56
C VAL A 158 -10.86 -4.66 -23.87
N ARG A 159 -10.12 -3.54 -23.93
CA ARG A 159 -10.01 -2.73 -25.15
C ARG A 159 -9.38 -3.48 -26.32
N LEU A 160 -8.36 -4.30 -26.06
CA LEU A 160 -7.75 -5.13 -27.10
C LEU A 160 -8.74 -6.18 -27.61
N LYS A 161 -9.54 -6.80 -26.73
CA LYS A 161 -10.61 -7.73 -27.11
C LYS A 161 -11.73 -7.05 -27.90
N GLU A 162 -12.11 -5.82 -27.53
CA GLU A 162 -13.09 -5.02 -28.29
C GLU A 162 -12.59 -4.67 -29.70
N LEU A 163 -11.31 -4.32 -29.84
CA LEU A 163 -10.71 -4.13 -31.17
C LEU A 163 -10.70 -5.43 -31.97
N LEU A 164 -10.37 -6.54 -31.32
CA LEU A 164 -10.30 -7.83 -31.99
C LEU A 164 -11.70 -8.30 -32.45
N ALA A 165 -12.74 -8.03 -31.67
CA ALA A 165 -14.12 -8.36 -31.99
C ALA A 165 -14.62 -7.70 -33.29
N LYS A 166 -13.99 -6.61 -33.75
CA LYS A 166 -14.29 -5.98 -35.04
C LYS A 166 -13.86 -6.82 -36.24
N GLY A 167 -12.95 -7.78 -36.07
CA GLY A 167 -12.53 -8.71 -37.13
C GLY A 167 -12.06 -8.01 -38.41
N SER A 168 -12.74 -8.28 -39.52
CA SER A 168 -12.46 -7.68 -40.85
C SER A 168 -12.79 -6.18 -40.93
N GLU A 169 -13.61 -5.65 -40.04
CA GLU A 169 -13.93 -4.21 -40.00
C GLU A 169 -12.86 -3.39 -39.26
N LEU A 170 -11.90 -4.06 -38.61
CA LEU A 170 -10.83 -3.39 -37.87
C LEU A 170 -9.95 -2.56 -38.80
N ARG A 171 -9.92 -1.24 -38.58
CA ARG A 171 -9.05 -0.31 -39.32
C ARG A 171 -7.91 0.20 -38.45
N LEU A 172 -6.84 0.65 -39.09
CA LEU A 172 -5.72 1.33 -38.43
C LEU A 172 -6.17 2.50 -37.53
N ARG A 173 -7.20 3.25 -37.97
CA ARG A 173 -7.74 4.38 -37.21
C ARG A 173 -8.35 3.95 -35.88
N ASP A 174 -8.95 2.76 -35.81
CA ASP A 174 -9.51 2.23 -34.57
C ASP A 174 -8.41 1.93 -33.55
N LEU A 175 -7.33 1.28 -33.99
CA LEU A 175 -6.16 1.03 -33.15
C LEU A 175 -5.58 2.35 -32.64
N LYS A 176 -5.24 3.29 -33.55
CA LYS A 176 -4.67 4.58 -33.18
C LYS A 176 -5.54 5.34 -32.17
N ARG A 177 -6.85 5.38 -32.39
CA ARG A 177 -7.80 6.03 -31.48
C ARG A 177 -7.75 5.38 -30.09
N MET A 178 -7.78 4.05 -30.02
CA MET A 178 -7.69 3.31 -28.76
C MET A 178 -6.38 3.63 -28.01
N LEU A 179 -5.23 3.65 -28.70
CA LEU A 179 -3.94 3.94 -28.06
C LEU A 179 -3.88 5.38 -27.50
N VAL A 180 -4.42 6.36 -28.23
CA VAL A 180 -4.50 7.75 -27.78
C VAL A 180 -5.41 7.87 -26.56
N GLU A 181 -6.61 7.29 -26.61
CA GLU A 181 -7.56 7.30 -25.48
C GLU A 181 -6.98 6.61 -24.25
N PHE A 182 -6.34 5.46 -24.42
CA PHE A 182 -5.73 4.71 -23.33
C PHE A 182 -4.60 5.52 -22.67
N THR A 183 -3.77 6.18 -23.47
CA THR A 183 -2.69 7.03 -22.97
C THR A 183 -3.22 8.26 -22.24
N ALA A 184 -4.26 8.91 -22.79
CA ALA A 184 -4.90 10.09 -22.20
C ALA A 184 -5.54 9.75 -20.85
N GLN A 185 -6.39 8.72 -20.81
CA GLN A 185 -7.05 8.30 -19.57
C GLN A 185 -6.06 7.88 -18.49
N ARG A 186 -4.97 7.21 -18.87
CA ARG A 186 -3.91 6.86 -17.93
C ARG A 186 -3.24 8.10 -17.31
N LYS A 187 -2.93 9.12 -18.13
CA LYS A 187 -2.36 10.38 -17.64
C LYS A 187 -3.33 11.08 -16.70
N GLU A 188 -4.61 11.16 -17.08
CA GLU A 188 -5.69 11.75 -16.27
C GLU A 188 -5.85 11.05 -14.91
N ARG A 189 -5.89 9.71 -14.87
CA ARG A 189 -5.95 8.95 -13.61
C ARG A 189 -4.75 9.21 -12.71
N THR A 190 -3.56 9.30 -13.30
CA THR A 190 -2.34 9.61 -12.56
C THR A 190 -2.40 11.02 -11.96
N ALA A 191 -2.82 12.01 -12.75
CA ALA A 191 -2.96 13.40 -12.31
C ALA A 191 -4.00 13.54 -11.19
N ARG A 192 -5.20 12.99 -11.37
CA ARG A 192 -6.27 12.98 -10.34
C ARG A 192 -5.81 12.35 -9.02
N ARG A 193 -4.98 11.31 -9.08
CA ARG A 193 -4.44 10.68 -7.86
C ARG A 193 -3.41 11.57 -7.16
N ILE A 194 -2.54 12.25 -7.91
CA ILE A 194 -1.58 13.20 -7.34
C ILE A 194 -2.34 14.34 -6.66
N GLU A 195 -3.38 14.86 -7.31
CA GLU A 195 -4.24 15.90 -6.78
C GLU A 195 -4.97 15.47 -5.50
N ARG A 196 -5.66 14.32 -5.51
CA ARG A 196 -6.30 13.77 -4.31
C ARG A 196 -5.32 13.55 -3.16
N LYS A 197 -4.10 13.07 -3.43
CA LYS A 197 -3.06 12.91 -2.40
C LYS A 197 -2.65 14.26 -1.79
N LYS A 198 -2.64 15.31 -2.60
CA LYS A 198 -2.38 16.67 -2.14
C LYS A 198 -3.55 17.18 -1.27
N GLU A 199 -4.79 17.05 -1.74
CA GLU A 199 -5.99 17.44 -0.98
C GLU A 199 -6.06 16.75 0.39
N VAL A 200 -5.83 15.43 0.43
CA VAL A 200 -5.81 14.66 1.70
C VAL A 200 -4.70 15.17 2.62
N ARG A 201 -3.52 15.48 2.09
CA ARG A 201 -2.42 16.03 2.88
C ARG A 201 -2.79 17.40 3.46
N ASP A 202 -3.36 18.28 2.64
CA ASP A 202 -3.75 19.63 3.05
C ASP A 202 -4.87 19.56 4.11
N MET A 203 -5.84 18.68 3.95
CA MET A 203 -6.90 18.43 4.93
C MET A 203 -6.35 17.90 6.26
N LEU A 204 -5.45 16.91 6.22
CA LEU A 204 -4.80 16.39 7.43
C LEU A 204 -3.90 17.43 8.10
N GLY A 205 -3.29 18.33 7.33
CA GLY A 205 -2.58 19.50 7.83
C GLY A 205 -3.52 20.42 8.61
N GLY A 206 -4.63 20.83 8.00
CA GLY A 206 -5.63 21.69 8.66
C GLY A 206 -6.21 21.07 9.95
N PHE A 207 -6.48 19.76 9.96
CA PHE A 207 -6.90 19.07 11.19
C PHE A 207 -5.82 19.06 12.27
N ARG A 208 -4.54 18.99 11.90
CA ARG A 208 -3.44 19.05 12.85
C ARG A 208 -3.35 20.44 13.47
N ASP A 209 -3.40 21.48 12.64
CA ASP A 209 -3.32 22.87 13.09
C ASP A 209 -4.50 23.21 14.01
N GLN A 210 -5.72 22.81 13.64
CA GLN A 210 -6.91 22.99 14.49
C GLN A 210 -6.78 22.27 15.84
N ARG A 211 -6.13 21.10 15.89
CA ARG A 211 -5.89 20.40 17.16
C ARG A 211 -4.86 21.11 18.04
N LEU A 212 -3.86 21.76 17.44
CA LEU A 212 -2.88 22.57 18.16
C LEU A 212 -3.53 23.83 18.72
N GLU A 213 -4.27 24.58 17.91
CA GLU A 213 -5.02 25.77 18.36
C GLU A 213 -6.00 25.46 19.49
N ASN A 214 -6.72 24.34 19.36
CA ASN A 214 -7.62 23.89 20.42
C ASN A 214 -6.85 23.55 21.70
N ALA A 215 -5.71 22.86 21.60
CA ALA A 215 -4.90 22.52 22.76
C ALA A 215 -4.39 23.78 23.48
N GLU A 216 -3.86 24.76 22.75
CA GLU A 216 -3.44 26.06 23.29
C GLU A 216 -4.62 26.81 23.94
N GLY A 217 -5.80 26.79 23.30
CA GLY A 217 -7.02 27.38 23.85
C GLY A 217 -7.48 26.72 25.16
N TRP A 218 -7.36 25.39 25.26
CA TRP A 218 -7.66 24.63 26.48
C TRP A 218 -6.68 24.95 27.61
N GLU A 219 -5.38 25.06 27.31
CA GLU A 219 -4.34 25.43 28.28
C GLU A 219 -4.59 26.85 28.83
N ALA A 220 -4.82 27.83 27.96
CA ALA A 220 -5.15 29.20 28.36
C ALA A 220 -6.44 29.29 29.21
N MET A 221 -7.43 28.44 28.92
CA MET A 221 -8.65 28.37 29.74
C MET A 221 -8.36 27.79 31.13
N GLN A 222 -7.52 26.75 31.23
CA GLN A 222 -7.13 26.17 32.51
C GLN A 222 -6.35 27.16 33.38
N GLU A 223 -5.41 27.91 32.80
CA GLU A 223 -4.66 28.96 33.51
C GLU A 223 -5.60 30.04 34.07
N LYS A 224 -6.55 30.53 33.26
CA LYS A 224 -7.55 31.51 33.73
C LYS A 224 -8.40 30.98 34.88
N MET A 225 -8.80 29.71 34.84
CA MET A 225 -9.56 29.10 35.94
C MET A 225 -8.71 28.92 37.20
N ALA A 226 -7.42 28.58 37.06
CA ALA A 226 -6.50 28.47 38.18
C ALA A 226 -6.28 29.84 38.86
N GLN A 227 -6.07 30.90 38.08
CA GLN A 227 -5.91 32.26 38.60
C GLN A 227 -7.16 32.72 39.38
N LYS A 228 -8.36 32.54 38.81
CA LYS A 228 -9.61 32.90 39.50
C LYS A 228 -9.79 32.17 40.83
N ARG A 229 -9.38 30.90 40.91
CA ARG A 229 -9.43 30.13 42.18
C ARG A 229 -8.46 30.68 43.21
N ALA A 230 -7.24 31.05 42.78
CA ALA A 230 -6.25 31.67 43.66
C ALA A 230 -6.76 33.00 44.23
N ASP A 231 -7.33 33.86 43.38
CA ASP A 231 -7.86 35.16 43.80
C ASP A 231 -9.04 35.01 44.79
N SER A 232 -9.94 34.04 44.55
CA SER A 232 -11.08 33.78 45.44
C SER A 232 -10.72 33.26 46.83
N HIS A 233 -9.52 32.68 47.01
CA HIS A 233 -9.05 32.24 48.32
C HIS A 233 -8.44 33.38 49.16
N ILE A 234 -7.99 34.47 48.53
CA ILE A 234 -7.39 35.60 49.23
C ILE A 234 -8.48 36.47 49.90
N GLU A 235 -9.65 36.61 49.28
CA GLU A 235 -10.74 37.45 49.82
C GLU A 235 -11.43 36.88 51.06
N VAL A 236 -11.38 35.56 51.29
CA VAL A 236 -12.01 34.92 52.46
C VAL A 236 -11.16 35.06 53.73
N GLY A 237 -9.88 35.44 53.62
CA GLY A 237 -8.94 35.55 54.74
C GLY A 237 -8.85 36.92 55.43
N VAL A 238 -9.55 37.95 54.94
CA VAL A 238 -9.41 39.35 55.42
C VAL A 238 -10.59 39.79 56.32
N GLY A 239 -11.51 38.88 56.65
CA GLY A 239 -12.65 39.13 57.53
C GLY A 239 -12.53 38.45 58.90
N VAL A 240 -11.53 38.82 59.71
CA VAL A 240 -11.50 38.55 61.16
C VAL A 240 -10.96 39.79 61.87
#